data_AF-A0AAU6ZGM9-F1
#
_entry.id   AF-A0AAU6ZGM9-F1
#
_cell.length_a   1.000
_cell.length_b   1.000
_cell.length_c   1.000
_cell.angle_alpha   90.00
_cell.angle_beta   90.00
_cell.angle_gamma   90.00
#
_symmetry.space_group_name_H-M   'P 1'
#
loop_
_entity.id
_entity.type
_entity.pdbx_description
1 polymer ?
#
loop_
_entity_poly.entity_id
_entity_poly.type
_entity_poly.pdbx_seq_one_letter_code
_entity_poly.pdbx_strand_id
1 'polypeptide(L)' 'MNTLLVIAGVIAIVLLLVGGFNQALSFLLWVGIILLVLALIGWVLGRGRSRV' A
#
# COMPACT_ATOMS: atom_id res chain seq x y z
N MET A 1 -0.05 -18.65 35.39
CA MET A 1 -0.28 -18.10 34.04
C MET A 1 1.02 -17.44 33.60
N ASN A 2 1.74 -18.07 32.67
CA ASN A 2 3.13 -17.71 32.38
C ASN A 2 3.16 -16.44 31.53
N THR A 3 3.83 -15.39 32.02
CA THR A 3 3.96 -14.10 31.32
C THR A 3 4.49 -14.25 29.90
N LEU A 4 5.38 -15.22 29.66
CA LEU A 4 5.90 -15.55 28.33
C LEU A 4 4.81 -15.96 27.33
N LEU A 5 3.78 -16.69 27.77
CA LEU A 5 2.67 -17.12 26.91
C LEU A 5 1.76 -15.93 26.54
N VAL A 6 1.58 -14.98 27.47
CA VAL A 6 0.80 -13.77 27.22
C VAL A 6 1.51 -12.89 26.19
N ILE A 7 2.82 -12.70 26.33
CA ILE A 7 3.64 -11.93 25.38
C ILE A 7 3.63 -12.57 24.00
N ALA A 8 3.85 -13.90 23.93
CA ALA A 8 3.81 -14.63 22.67
C ALA A 8 2.43 -14.53 21.98
N GLY A 9 1.34 -14.59 22.75
CA GLY A 9 -0.02 -14.40 22.23
C GLY A 9 -0.25 -13.02 21.62
N VAL A 10 0.21 -11.95 22.29
CA VAL A 10 0.11 -10.59 21.77
C VAL A 10 0.94 -10.42 20.49
N ILE A 11 2.17 -10.92 20.47
CA ILE A 11 3.04 -10.86 19.28
C ILE A 11 2.41 -11.61 18.10
N ALA A 12 1.82 -12.78 18.33
CA ALA A 12 1.16 -13.55 17.28
C ALA A 12 0.00 -12.78 16.65
N ILE A 13 -0.82 -12.08 17.45
CA ILE A 13 -1.92 -11.24 16.95
C ILE A 13 -1.38 -10.08 16.10
N VAL A 14 -0.33 -9.39 16.59
CA VAL A 14 0.28 -8.28 15.84
C VAL A 14 0.88 -8.77 14.53
N LEU A 15 1.60 -9.90 14.53
CA LEU A 15 2.20 -10.47 13.31
C LEU A 15 1.15 -10.94 12.31
N LEU A 16 0.01 -11.49 12.76
CA LEU A 16 -1.10 -11.86 11.89
C LEU A 16 -1.67 -10.63 11.16
N LEU A 17 -1.87 -9.53 11.89
CA LEU A 17 -2.39 -8.29 11.33
C LEU A 17 -1.36 -7.61 10.42
N VAL A 18 -0.12 -7.45 10.89
CA VAL A 18 0.95 -6.77 10.13
C VAL A 18 1.33 -7.57 8.88
N GLY A 19 1.38 -8.90 8.94
CA GLY A 19 1.70 -9.73 7.78
C GLY A 19 0.70 -9.57 6.63
N GLY A 20 -0.60 -9.72 6.93
CA GLY A 20 -1.65 -9.56 5.92
C GLY A 20 -1.86 -8.11 5.47
N PHE A 21 -1.83 -7.17 6.42
CA PHE A 21 -2.07 -5.75 6.15
C PHE A 21 -0.92 -5.10 5.38
N ASN A 22 0.34 -5.45 5.66
CA ASN A 22 1.51 -4.94 4.93
C ASN A 22 1.46 -5.30 3.45
N GLN A 23 0.99 -6.50 3.10
CA GLN A 23 0.86 -6.92 1.70
C GLN A 23 -0.23 -6.14 0.96
N ALA A 24 -1.40 -5.96 1.59
CA ALA A 24 -2.49 -5.17 1.02
C ALA A 24 -2.11 -3.69 0.87
N LEU A 25 -1.38 -3.14 1.85
CA LEU A 25 -0.92 -1.74 1.85
C LEU A 25 0.15 -1.50 0.78
N SER A 26 1.11 -2.43 0.65
CA SER A 26 2.11 -2.39 -0.43
C SER A 26 1.48 -2.47 -1.81
N PHE A 27 0.50 -3.37 -2.00
CA PHE A 27 -0.27 -3.47 -3.24
C PHE A 27 -0.98 -2.16 -3.58
N LEU A 28 -1.72 -1.58 -2.62
CA LEU A 28 -2.46 -0.34 -2.82
C LEU A 28 -1.53 0.84 -3.17
N LEU A 29 -0.39 0.95 -2.48
CA LEU A 29 0.61 1.97 -2.78
C LEU A 29 1.20 1.78 -4.18
N TRP A 30 1.54 0.54 -4.57
CA TRP A 30 2.05 0.24 -5.90
C TRP A 30 1.05 0.58 -7.01
N VAL A 31 -0.20 0.17 -6.85
CA VAL A 31 -1.29 0.50 -7.80
C VAL A 31 -1.51 2.01 -7.85
N GLY A 32 -1.52 2.68 -6.70
CA GLY A 32 -1.64 4.14 -6.61
C GLY A 32 -0.53 4.86 -7.37
N ILE A 33 0.73 4.42 -7.21
CA ILE A 33 1.88 4.97 -7.94
C ILE A 33 1.72 4.76 -9.45
N ILE A 34 1.36 3.56 -9.90
CA ILE A 34 1.16 3.26 -11.33
C ILE A 34 0.07 4.17 -11.92
N LEU A 35 -1.07 4.29 -11.25
CA LEU A 35 -2.17 5.15 -11.69
C LEU A 35 -1.76 6.62 -11.75
N LEU A 36 -0.98 7.08 -10.77
CA LEU A 36 -0.44 8.44 -10.75
C LEU A 36 0.48 8.68 -11.95
N VAL A 37 1.37 7.74 -12.27
CA VAL A 37 2.25 7.82 -13.44
C VAL A 37 1.44 7.87 -14.74
N LEU A 38 0.43 7.01 -14.90
CA LEU A 38 -0.45 7.01 -16.07
C LEU A 38 -1.22 8.33 -16.21
N ALA A 39 -1.77 8.84 -15.12
CA ALA A 39 -2.47 10.12 -15.09
C ALA A 39 -1.53 11.27 -15.45
N LEU A 40 -0.29 11.26 -14.95
CA LEU A 40 0.73 12.26 -15.26
C LEU A 40 1.09 12.23 -16.75
N ILE A 41 1.30 11.04 -17.33
CA ILE A 41 1.57 10.85 -18.76
C ILE A 41 0.41 11.36 -19.60
N GLY A 42 -0.82 10.94 -19.28
CA GLY A 42 -2.03 11.38 -19.97
C GLY A 42 -2.23 12.90 -19.87
N TRP A 43 -1.94 13.49 -18.72
CA TRP A 43 -2.02 14.94 -18.51
C TRP A 43 -0.97 15.72 -19.31
N VAL A 44 0.28 15.25 -19.33
CA VAL A 44 1.36 15.90 -20.10
C VAL A 44 1.09 15.80 -21.60
N LEU A 45 0.71 14.62 -22.10
CA LEU A 45 0.38 14.43 -23.52
C LEU A 45 -0.91 15.17 -23.90
N GLY A 46 -1.89 15.22 -23.00
CA GLY A 46 -3.15 15.94 -23.18
C GLY A 46 -2.97 17.46 -23.23
N ARG A 47 -2.07 18.03 -22.43
CA ARG A 47 -1.76 19.48 -22.46
C ARG A 47 -1.28 19.98 -23.82
N GLY A 48 -0.69 19.12 -24.66
CA GLY A 48 -0.26 19.50 -26.01
C GLY A 48 -1.40 19.72 -27.01
N ARG A 49 -2.59 19.14 -26.77
CA ARG A 49 -3.73 19.18 -27.70
C ARG A 49 -4.64 20.40 -27.56
N SER A 50 -4.47 21.22 -26.52
CA SER A 50 -5.36 22.37 -26.23
C SER A 50 -4.85 23.71 -26.78
N ARG A 51 -3.80 23.73 -27.61
CA ARG A 51 -3.19 24.95 -28.16
C ARG A 51 -3.15 25.02 -29.70
N VAL A 52 -4.06 24.32 -30.38
CA VAL A 52 -4.28 24.45 -31.83
C VAL A 52 -5.76 24.66 -32.09
#